data_AF-A0AAC8TFQ9-F1
#
_entry.id   AF-A0AAC8TFQ9-F1
#
_cell.length_a   1.000
_cell.length_b   1.000
_cell.length_c   1.000
_cell.angle_alpha   90.00
_cell.angle_beta   90.00
_cell.angle_gamma   90.00
#
_symmetry.space_group_name_H-M   'P 1'
#
loop_
_entity.id
_entity.type
_entity.pdbx_description
1 polymer ?
#
loop_
_entity_poly.entity_id
_entity_poly.type
_entity_poly.pdbx_seq_one_letter_code
_entity_poly.pdbx_strand_id
1 'polypeptide(L)'
;MVTAAEIDIEKKAASVPPGTFRHTVLVAAKRFKSTWAELGKLLVQVRDENLWEPWGYNSFEAYALKELHIKKQTALKLTRSFSFLAKHEAPEEVSQPDFPQKAPPFEVIEVLADAEERGQLSPQEYRSLRDSIWNAEKPPNELKKEFVERFPKPPPEPPPESLQVRKLAQLARKLAAEVSGCRRVPHAIAERAGALAEDLEELASGVNDA
;
A
#
# COMPACT_ATOMS: atom_id res chain seq x y z
N MET A 1 -3.11 -16.12 -21.11
CA MET A 1 -1.64 -16.18 -21.17
C MET A 1 -1.13 -16.19 -19.74
N VAL A 2 -0.41 -17.23 -19.31
CA VAL A 2 0.12 -17.35 -17.94
C VAL A 2 1.33 -16.42 -17.79
N THR A 3 1.40 -15.67 -16.70
CA THR A 3 2.50 -14.72 -16.45
C THR A 3 3.74 -15.41 -15.88
N ALA A 4 4.92 -14.79 -16.01
CA ALA A 4 6.16 -15.32 -15.43
C ALA A 4 6.06 -15.50 -13.90
N ALA A 5 5.35 -14.59 -13.21
CA ALA A 5 5.09 -14.69 -11.78
C ALA A 5 4.23 -15.92 -11.45
N GLU A 6 3.16 -16.17 -12.21
CA GLU A 6 2.30 -17.36 -12.01
C GLU A 6 3.06 -18.67 -12.23
N ILE A 7 4.01 -18.71 -13.18
CA ILE A 7 4.89 -19.87 -13.40
C ILE A 7 5.85 -20.10 -12.22
N ASP A 8 6.44 -19.03 -11.68
CA ASP A 8 7.36 -19.16 -10.54
C ASP A 8 6.64 -19.58 -9.26
N ILE A 9 5.44 -19.02 -9.01
CA ILE A 9 4.56 -19.44 -7.91
C ILE A 9 4.20 -20.93 -8.06
N GLU A 10 3.91 -21.40 -9.27
CA GLU A 10 3.60 -22.81 -9.53
C GLU A 10 4.80 -23.74 -9.26
N LYS A 11 6.00 -23.34 -9.66
CA LYS A 11 7.23 -24.06 -9.32
C LYS A 11 7.45 -24.15 -7.81
N LYS A 12 7.23 -23.04 -7.10
CA LYS A 12 7.30 -23.01 -5.63
C LYS A 12 6.24 -23.89 -4.99
N ALA A 13 4.99 -23.82 -5.45
CA ALA A 13 3.91 -24.68 -4.97
C ALA A 13 4.27 -26.17 -5.12
N ALA A 14 4.86 -26.57 -6.25
CA ALA A 14 5.31 -27.95 -6.45
C ALA A 14 6.45 -28.39 -5.50
N SER A 15 7.23 -27.44 -4.97
CA SER A 15 8.31 -27.71 -3.99
C SER A 15 7.84 -27.73 -2.52
N VAL A 16 6.61 -27.28 -2.25
CA VAL A 16 6.01 -27.26 -0.91
C VAL A 16 5.06 -28.45 -0.77
N PRO A 17 5.11 -29.23 0.33
CA PRO A 17 4.24 -30.39 0.50
C PRO A 17 2.75 -30.02 0.33
N PRO A 18 2.00 -30.73 -0.55
CA PRO A 18 0.57 -30.51 -0.73
C PRO A 18 -0.21 -30.65 0.58
N GLY A 19 -1.28 -29.86 0.72
CA GLY A 19 -2.12 -29.86 1.93
C GLY A 19 -1.56 -29.03 3.09
N THR A 20 -0.32 -28.55 3.02
CA THR A 20 0.19 -27.58 3.99
C THR A 20 -0.43 -26.21 3.80
N PHE A 21 -0.47 -25.41 4.87
CA PHE A 21 -0.98 -24.04 4.80
C PHE A 21 -0.21 -23.18 3.79
N ARG A 22 1.13 -23.25 3.78
CA ARG A 22 2.00 -22.55 2.81
C ARG A 22 1.64 -22.88 1.37
N HIS A 23 1.39 -24.16 1.06
CA HIS A 23 0.92 -24.59 -0.26
C HIS A 23 -0.43 -23.96 -0.62
N THR A 24 -1.38 -23.92 0.32
CA THR A 24 -2.68 -23.25 0.12
C THR A 24 -2.52 -21.77 -0.21
N VAL A 25 -1.62 -21.05 0.49
CA VAL A 25 -1.35 -19.62 0.18
C VAL A 25 -0.79 -19.43 -1.22
N LEU A 26 0.13 -20.30 -1.66
CA LEU A 26 0.70 -20.26 -3.01
C LEU A 26 -0.37 -20.48 -4.09
N VAL A 27 -1.25 -21.47 -3.90
CA VAL A 27 -2.36 -21.74 -4.83
C VAL A 27 -3.32 -20.55 -4.91
N ALA A 28 -3.68 -19.97 -3.76
CA ALA A 28 -4.52 -18.77 -3.72
C ALA A 28 -3.84 -17.57 -4.39
N ALA A 29 -2.53 -17.38 -4.18
CA ALA A 29 -1.76 -16.31 -4.81
C ALA A 29 -1.66 -16.44 -6.34
N LYS A 30 -1.78 -17.65 -6.91
CA LYS A 30 -1.85 -17.82 -8.37
C LYS A 30 -3.17 -17.27 -8.95
N ARG A 31 -4.27 -17.35 -8.19
CA ARG A 31 -5.63 -17.01 -8.64
C ARG A 31 -6.23 -15.75 -8.02
N PHE A 32 -5.47 -14.99 -7.23
CA PHE A 32 -6.03 -13.91 -6.41
C PHE A 32 -6.74 -12.79 -7.20
N LYS A 33 -6.37 -12.59 -8.48
CA LYS A 33 -7.03 -11.61 -9.36
C LYS A 33 -8.53 -11.89 -9.51
N SER A 34 -8.95 -13.15 -9.38
CA SER A 34 -10.36 -13.57 -9.39
C SER A 34 -10.96 -13.78 -8.00
N THR A 35 -10.15 -13.93 -6.95
CA THR A 35 -10.61 -14.26 -5.59
C THR A 35 -9.77 -13.55 -4.52
N TRP A 36 -9.78 -12.21 -4.53
CA TRP A 36 -8.92 -11.43 -3.65
C TRP A 36 -9.13 -11.73 -2.17
N ALA A 37 -10.39 -11.96 -1.75
CA ALA A 37 -10.76 -12.18 -0.36
C ALA A 37 -10.20 -13.49 0.21
N GLU A 38 -10.06 -14.52 -0.62
CA GLU A 38 -9.42 -15.78 -0.23
C GLU A 38 -7.97 -15.52 0.15
N LEU A 39 -7.22 -14.86 -0.74
CA LEU A 39 -5.83 -14.54 -0.47
C LEU A 39 -5.72 -13.56 0.71
N GLY A 40 -6.61 -12.57 0.81
CA GLY A 40 -6.67 -11.64 1.94
C GLY A 40 -6.77 -12.36 3.28
N LYS A 41 -7.70 -13.31 3.40
CA LYS A 41 -7.87 -14.17 4.59
C LYS A 41 -6.59 -14.90 4.97
N LEU A 42 -5.98 -15.57 3.98
CA LEU A 42 -4.76 -16.34 4.19
C LEU A 42 -3.60 -15.44 4.59
N LEU A 43 -3.45 -14.27 3.95
CA LEU A 43 -2.38 -13.32 4.28
C LEU A 43 -2.54 -12.71 5.67
N VAL A 44 -3.78 -12.49 6.15
CA VAL A 44 -4.03 -12.05 7.52
C VAL A 44 -3.48 -13.09 8.50
N GLN A 45 -3.79 -14.37 8.28
CA GLN A 45 -3.27 -15.45 9.12
C GLN A 45 -1.74 -15.55 9.05
N VAL A 46 -1.14 -15.49 7.85
CA VAL A 46 0.34 -15.49 7.70
C VAL A 46 0.99 -14.36 8.49
N ARG A 47 0.40 -13.16 8.45
CA ARG A 47 0.90 -11.98 9.15
C ARG A 47 0.77 -12.15 10.67
N ASP A 48 -0.44 -12.49 11.14
CA ASP A 48 -0.78 -12.47 12.55
C ASP A 48 -0.10 -13.62 13.33
N GLU A 49 0.12 -14.78 12.68
CA GLU A 49 0.82 -15.94 13.24
C GLU A 49 2.33 -15.96 12.92
N ASN A 50 2.86 -14.92 12.26
CA ASN A 50 4.26 -14.84 11.81
C ASN A 50 4.76 -16.06 11.02
N LEU A 51 3.89 -16.72 10.24
CA LEU A 51 4.24 -17.97 9.54
C LEU A 51 5.36 -17.80 8.51
N TRP A 52 5.63 -16.57 8.09
CA TRP A 52 6.75 -16.22 7.21
C TRP A 52 8.11 -16.52 7.86
N GLU A 53 8.23 -16.48 9.18
CA GLU A 53 9.48 -16.72 9.92
C GLU A 53 9.93 -18.19 9.83
N PRO A 54 9.13 -19.20 10.22
CA PRO A 54 9.50 -20.61 10.06
C PRO A 54 9.63 -21.03 8.58
N TRP A 55 9.10 -20.24 7.64
CA TRP A 55 9.32 -20.44 6.21
C TRP A 55 10.64 -19.86 5.67
N GLY A 56 11.41 -19.19 6.53
CA GLY A 56 12.76 -18.69 6.24
C GLY A 56 12.80 -17.25 5.69
N TYR A 57 11.76 -16.45 5.91
CA TYR A 57 11.73 -15.05 5.51
C TYR A 57 11.97 -14.12 6.71
N ASN A 58 12.57 -12.95 6.44
CA ASN A 58 12.90 -11.98 7.50
C ASN A 58 11.73 -11.05 7.86
N SER A 59 10.68 -11.00 7.03
CA SER A 59 9.46 -10.25 7.29
C SER A 59 8.31 -10.76 6.43
N PHE A 60 7.08 -10.41 6.81
CA PHE A 60 5.88 -10.66 6.02
C PHE A 60 6.00 -10.09 4.59
N GLU A 61 6.53 -8.88 4.43
CA GLU A 61 6.71 -8.25 3.13
C GLU A 61 7.78 -8.94 2.29
N ALA A 62 8.85 -9.42 2.92
CA ALA A 62 9.88 -10.19 2.23
C ALA A 62 9.30 -11.51 1.69
N TYR A 63 8.45 -12.19 2.48
CA TYR A 63 7.70 -13.37 2.03
C TYR A 63 6.75 -13.03 0.87
N ALA A 64 5.89 -12.02 1.03
CA ALA A 64 4.91 -11.65 0.01
C ALA A 64 5.60 -11.27 -1.32
N LEU A 65 6.70 -10.53 -1.27
CA LEU A 65 7.44 -10.13 -2.45
C LEU A 65 8.20 -11.29 -3.08
N LYS A 66 8.98 -12.04 -2.30
CA LYS A 66 9.91 -13.04 -2.84
C LYS A 66 9.22 -14.34 -3.20
N GLU A 67 8.20 -14.75 -2.45
CA GLU A 67 7.52 -16.03 -2.67
C GLU A 67 6.30 -15.87 -3.56
N LEU A 68 5.43 -14.89 -3.23
CA LEU A 68 4.14 -14.70 -3.88
C LEU A 68 4.16 -13.69 -5.03
N HIS A 69 5.28 -12.99 -5.26
CA HIS A 69 5.40 -11.89 -6.24
C HIS A 69 4.41 -10.73 -5.99
N ILE A 70 4.02 -10.52 -4.73
CA ILE A 70 3.10 -9.47 -4.32
C ILE A 70 3.89 -8.33 -3.69
N LYS A 71 3.75 -7.13 -4.26
CA LYS A 71 4.39 -5.93 -3.72
C LYS A 71 3.89 -5.65 -2.31
N LYS A 72 4.77 -5.13 -1.44
CA LYS A 72 4.48 -4.72 -0.06
C LYS A 72 3.12 -4.00 0.06
N GLN A 73 2.91 -2.95 -0.73
CA GLN A 73 1.68 -2.14 -0.66
C GLN A 73 0.43 -2.97 -0.98
N THR A 74 0.49 -3.89 -1.95
CA THR A 74 -0.64 -4.76 -2.30
C THR A 74 -0.94 -5.75 -1.17
N ALA A 75 0.09 -6.36 -0.57
CA ALA A 75 -0.10 -7.28 0.56
C ALA A 75 -0.74 -6.57 1.77
N LEU A 76 -0.29 -5.35 2.09
CA LEU A 76 -0.87 -4.54 3.16
C LEU A 76 -2.33 -4.17 2.87
N LYS A 77 -2.66 -3.77 1.64
CA LYS A 77 -4.04 -3.48 1.26
C LYS A 77 -4.93 -4.71 1.35
N LEU A 78 -4.49 -5.87 0.84
CA LEU A 78 -5.26 -7.12 0.89
C LEU A 78 -5.57 -7.54 2.34
N THR A 79 -4.55 -7.53 3.20
CA THR A 79 -4.72 -7.89 4.63
C THR A 79 -5.63 -6.90 5.35
N ARG A 80 -5.46 -5.60 5.13
CA ARG A 80 -6.33 -4.57 5.69
C ARG A 80 -7.77 -4.69 5.21
N SER A 81 -8.01 -4.82 3.91
CA SER A 81 -9.35 -4.96 3.33
C SER A 81 -10.07 -6.21 3.85
N PHE A 82 -9.37 -7.34 4.00
CA PHE A 82 -9.99 -8.54 4.56
C PHE A 82 -10.25 -8.39 6.07
N SER A 83 -9.31 -7.81 6.83
CA SER A 83 -9.50 -7.55 8.26
C SER A 83 -10.70 -6.63 8.51
N PHE A 84 -10.92 -5.64 7.64
CA PHE A 84 -12.09 -4.78 7.67
C PHE A 84 -13.39 -5.57 7.49
N LEU A 85 -13.48 -6.44 6.48
CA LEU A 85 -14.66 -7.31 6.31
C LEU A 85 -14.87 -8.21 7.54
N ALA A 86 -13.82 -8.88 8.01
CA ALA A 86 -13.88 -9.78 9.16
C ALA A 86 -14.33 -9.09 10.46
N LYS A 87 -14.08 -7.78 10.58
CA LYS A 87 -14.48 -6.96 11.73
C LYS A 87 -15.95 -6.57 11.71
N HIS A 88 -16.50 -6.29 10.52
CA HIS A 88 -17.87 -5.77 10.39
C HIS A 88 -18.92 -6.82 10.04
N GLU A 89 -18.50 -7.94 9.45
CA GLU A 89 -19.38 -9.03 9.09
C GLU A 89 -19.51 -10.06 10.21
N ALA A 90 -20.60 -10.84 10.19
CA ALA A 90 -20.81 -11.88 11.19
C ALA A 90 -19.71 -12.95 11.07
N PRO A 91 -19.09 -13.41 12.17
CA PRO A 91 -18.05 -14.44 12.12
C PRO A 91 -18.50 -15.72 11.40
N GLU A 92 -19.78 -16.07 11.51
CA GLU A 92 -20.39 -17.22 10.86
C GLU A 92 -20.41 -17.05 9.33
N GLU A 93 -20.67 -15.83 8.83
CA GLU A 93 -20.66 -15.52 7.40
C GLU A 93 -19.24 -15.54 6.83
N VAL A 94 -18.28 -14.92 7.51
CA VAL A 94 -16.86 -14.85 7.11
C VAL A 94 -16.18 -16.24 7.10
N SER A 95 -16.70 -17.16 7.91
CA SER A 95 -16.22 -18.53 7.99
C SER A 95 -16.75 -19.44 6.89
N GLN A 96 -17.79 -19.02 6.14
CA GLN A 96 -18.37 -19.84 5.07
C GLN A 96 -17.35 -20.10 3.94
N PRO A 97 -17.28 -21.32 3.38
CA PRO A 97 -16.35 -21.65 2.29
C PRO A 97 -16.53 -20.81 1.02
N ASP A 98 -17.75 -20.31 0.78
CA ASP A 98 -18.13 -19.53 -0.40
C ASP A 98 -18.06 -18.01 -0.17
N PHE A 99 -17.71 -17.55 1.05
CA PHE A 99 -17.54 -16.14 1.36
C PHE A 99 -16.56 -15.44 0.40
N PRO A 100 -15.38 -16.00 0.07
CA PRO A 100 -14.46 -15.35 -0.84
C PRO A 100 -15.01 -15.07 -2.24
N GLN A 101 -15.95 -15.89 -2.72
CA GLN A 101 -16.60 -15.76 -4.02
C GLN A 101 -17.72 -14.72 -4.00
N LYS A 102 -18.35 -14.52 -2.84
CA LYS A 102 -19.39 -13.51 -2.61
C LYS A 102 -18.83 -12.15 -2.19
N ALA A 103 -17.54 -12.09 -1.87
CA ALA A 103 -16.90 -10.89 -1.36
C ALA A 103 -17.08 -9.71 -2.34
N PRO A 104 -17.39 -8.51 -1.85
CA PRO A 104 -17.53 -7.34 -2.69
C PRO A 104 -16.23 -6.99 -3.44
N PRO A 105 -16.31 -6.12 -4.47
CA PRO A 105 -15.14 -5.71 -5.23
C PRO A 105 -14.04 -5.13 -4.33
N PHE A 106 -12.81 -5.61 -4.51
CA PHE A 106 -11.65 -5.25 -3.69
C PHE A 106 -11.47 -3.74 -3.52
N GLU A 107 -11.58 -2.99 -4.62
CA GLU A 107 -11.32 -1.55 -4.64
C GLU A 107 -12.36 -0.74 -3.86
N VAL A 108 -13.58 -1.25 -3.73
CA VAL A 108 -14.65 -0.63 -2.94
C VAL A 108 -14.33 -0.84 -1.46
N ILE A 109 -14.01 -2.08 -1.07
CA ILE A 109 -13.63 -2.42 0.30
C ILE A 109 -12.34 -1.71 0.72
N GLU A 110 -11.36 -1.58 -0.19
CA GLU A 110 -10.12 -0.87 0.09
C GLU A 110 -10.37 0.57 0.53
N VAL A 111 -11.28 1.28 -0.15
CA VAL A 111 -11.63 2.68 0.18
C VAL A 111 -12.28 2.76 1.56
N LEU A 112 -13.20 1.85 1.87
CA LEU A 112 -13.91 1.83 3.16
C LEU A 112 -12.98 1.46 4.32
N ALA A 113 -12.11 0.46 4.13
CA ALA A 113 -11.11 0.09 5.11
C ALA A 113 -10.12 1.24 5.39
N ASP A 114 -9.71 1.95 4.36
CA ASP A 114 -8.86 3.13 4.45
C ASP A 114 -9.57 4.30 5.15
N ALA A 115 -10.87 4.49 4.91
CA ALA A 115 -11.69 5.49 5.59
C ALA A 115 -11.88 5.18 7.08
N GLU A 116 -12.11 3.92 7.45
CA GLU A 116 -12.19 3.51 8.85
C GLU A 116 -10.87 3.73 9.60
N GLU A 117 -9.73 3.38 8.98
CA GLU A 117 -8.41 3.57 9.58
C GLU A 117 -8.12 5.06 9.88
N ARG A 118 -8.72 5.97 9.10
CA ARG A 118 -8.68 7.42 9.33
C ARG A 118 -9.76 7.94 10.27
N GLY A 119 -10.62 7.08 10.80
CA GLY A 119 -11.75 7.47 11.65
C GLY A 119 -12.90 8.18 10.92
N GLN A 120 -12.95 8.09 9.58
CA GLN A 120 -13.97 8.74 8.75
C GLN A 120 -15.21 7.87 8.49
N LEU A 121 -15.12 6.56 8.81
CA LEU A 121 -16.21 5.61 8.65
C LEU A 121 -16.50 4.97 10.00
N SER A 122 -17.70 5.21 10.53
CA SER A 122 -18.17 4.55 11.76
C SER A 122 -18.79 3.17 11.47
N PRO A 123 -18.86 2.26 12.45
CA PRO A 123 -19.54 0.97 12.28
C PRO A 123 -21.04 1.11 11.92
N GLN A 124 -21.71 2.17 12.40
CA GLN A 124 -23.11 2.40 12.08
C GLN A 124 -23.29 2.86 10.62
N GLU A 125 -22.41 3.73 10.12
CA GLU A 125 -22.40 4.11 8.71
C GLU A 125 -22.03 2.96 7.80
N TYR A 126 -21.11 2.09 8.21
CA TYR A 126 -20.85 0.87 7.46
C TYR A 126 -22.11 0.02 7.32
N ARG A 127 -22.85 -0.20 8.42
CA ARG A 127 -24.12 -0.96 8.39
C ARG A 127 -25.15 -0.36 7.43
N SER A 128 -25.23 0.97 7.32
CA SER A 128 -26.16 1.61 6.37
C SER A 128 -25.69 1.51 4.91
N LEU A 129 -24.40 1.32 4.68
CA LEU A 129 -23.79 1.12 3.36
C LEU A 129 -23.72 -0.36 2.94
N ARG A 130 -23.84 -1.29 3.89
CA ARG A 130 -23.59 -2.71 3.67
C ARG A 130 -24.35 -3.26 2.46
N ASP A 131 -25.66 -3.06 2.41
CA ASP A 131 -26.49 -3.63 1.34
C ASP A 131 -26.10 -3.13 -0.06
N SER A 132 -25.69 -1.86 -0.19
CA SER A 132 -25.27 -1.31 -1.49
C SER A 132 -23.91 -1.83 -1.95
N ILE A 133 -23.08 -2.33 -1.04
CA ILE A 133 -21.78 -2.93 -1.32
C ILE A 133 -21.93 -4.40 -1.71
N TRP A 134 -22.76 -5.14 -0.97
CA TRP A 134 -22.95 -6.59 -1.14
C TRP A 134 -23.93 -6.94 -2.26
N ASN A 135 -24.94 -6.11 -2.48
CA ASN A 135 -25.95 -6.25 -3.54
C ASN A 135 -25.88 -5.05 -4.49
N ALA A 136 -24.68 -4.77 -4.99
CA ALA A 136 -24.40 -3.62 -5.83
C ALA A 136 -25.16 -3.68 -7.17
N GLU A 137 -26.12 -2.78 -7.36
CA GLU A 137 -26.71 -2.51 -8.68
C GLU A 137 -25.76 -1.72 -9.58
N LYS A 138 -24.89 -0.90 -8.96
CA LYS A 138 -23.92 -0.04 -9.65
C LYS A 138 -22.61 -0.79 -9.95
N PRO A 139 -21.89 -0.43 -11.02
CA PRO A 139 -20.58 -1.00 -11.29
C PRO A 139 -19.54 -0.60 -10.23
N PRO A 140 -18.51 -1.44 -9.96
CA PRO A 140 -17.51 -1.20 -8.92
C PRO A 140 -16.80 0.16 -8.98
N ASN A 141 -16.49 0.63 -10.19
CA ASN A 141 -15.82 1.91 -10.41
C ASN A 141 -16.67 3.11 -9.96
N GLU A 142 -17.99 3.04 -10.12
CA GLU A 142 -18.90 4.11 -9.68
C GLU A 142 -19.04 4.11 -8.16
N LEU A 143 -19.22 2.94 -7.54
CA LEU A 143 -19.25 2.82 -6.07
C LEU A 143 -17.94 3.30 -5.43
N LYS A 144 -16.81 2.92 -6.02
CA LYS A 144 -15.50 3.41 -5.58
C LYS A 144 -15.41 4.93 -5.65
N LYS A 145 -15.86 5.54 -6.76
CA LYS A 145 -15.85 7.00 -6.91
C LYS A 145 -16.73 7.67 -5.86
N GLU A 146 -17.95 7.17 -5.67
CA GLU A 146 -18.90 7.65 -4.66
C GLU A 146 -18.28 7.61 -3.25
N PHE A 147 -17.62 6.52 -2.87
CA PHE A 147 -17.00 6.41 -1.55
C PHE A 147 -15.71 7.22 -1.42
N VAL A 148 -14.94 7.42 -2.49
CA VAL A 148 -13.79 8.34 -2.45
C VAL A 148 -14.24 9.79 -2.25
N GLU A 149 -15.35 10.20 -2.88
CA GLU A 149 -15.94 11.53 -2.70
C GLU A 149 -16.53 11.70 -1.29
N ARG A 150 -17.18 10.65 -0.76
CA ARG A 150 -17.76 10.66 0.59
C ARG A 150 -16.70 10.62 1.70
N PHE A 151 -15.60 9.90 1.50
CA PHE A 151 -14.52 9.71 2.48
C PHE A 151 -13.18 10.20 1.92
N PRO A 152 -13.03 11.52 1.67
CA PRO A 152 -11.83 12.07 1.05
C PRO A 152 -10.61 11.85 1.94
N LYS A 153 -9.49 11.48 1.32
CA LYS A 153 -8.21 11.41 2.02
C LYS A 153 -7.82 12.83 2.46
N PRO A 154 -7.40 13.04 3.71
CA PRO A 154 -6.78 14.30 4.12
C PRO A 154 -5.62 14.64 3.18
N PRO A 155 -5.37 15.93 2.91
CA PRO A 155 -4.15 16.34 2.22
C PRO A 155 -2.95 15.71 2.94
N PRO A 156 -1.94 15.21 2.20
CA PRO A 156 -0.73 14.74 2.84
C PRO A 156 -0.17 15.87 3.70
N GLU A 157 0.24 15.55 4.94
CA GLU A 157 0.93 16.53 5.76
C GLU A 157 2.11 17.09 4.97
N PRO A 158 2.31 18.42 4.97
CA PRO A 158 3.48 18.99 4.35
C PRO A 158 4.71 18.30 4.94
N PRO A 159 5.71 17.94 4.11
CA PRO A 159 6.93 17.30 4.61
C PRO A 159 7.52 18.17 5.73
N PRO A 160 8.18 17.56 6.74
CA PRO A 160 8.87 18.31 7.79
C PRO A 160 9.68 19.47 7.21
N GLU A 161 9.63 20.63 7.86
CA GLU A 161 10.35 21.82 7.38
C GLU A 161 11.84 21.53 7.20
N SER A 162 12.43 20.66 8.02
CA SER A 162 13.80 20.16 7.87
C SER A 162 14.07 19.52 6.50
N LEU A 163 13.18 18.66 6.02
CA LEU A 163 13.30 18.02 4.72
C LEU A 163 13.09 19.01 3.59
N GLN A 164 12.20 20.00 3.79
CA GLN A 164 12.01 21.07 2.82
C GLN A 164 13.28 21.92 2.68
N VAL A 165 13.87 22.35 3.80
CA VAL A 165 15.10 23.16 3.81
C VAL A 165 16.29 22.37 3.25
N ARG A 166 16.46 21.09 3.62
CA ARG A 166 17.49 20.21 3.04
C ARG A 166 17.35 20.07 1.53
N LYS A 167 16.12 19.94 1.03
CA LYS A 167 15.85 19.88 -0.42
C LYS A 167 16.18 21.21 -1.11
N LEU A 168 15.83 22.34 -0.51
CA LEU A 168 16.17 23.67 -1.03
C LEU A 168 17.69 23.87 -1.11
N ALA A 169 18.43 23.48 -0.07
CA ALA A 169 19.90 23.52 -0.07
C ALA A 169 20.51 22.68 -1.20
N GLN A 170 20.02 21.45 -1.42
CA GLN A 170 20.46 20.60 -2.53
C GLN A 170 20.21 21.23 -3.90
N LEU A 171 19.04 21.85 -4.09
CA LEU A 171 18.70 22.52 -5.34
C LEU A 171 19.55 23.78 -5.57
N ALA A 172 19.80 24.57 -4.52
CA ALA A 172 20.64 25.76 -4.58
C ALA A 172 22.10 25.40 -4.89
N ARG A 173 22.66 24.36 -4.26
CA ARG A 173 24.00 23.85 -4.58
C ARG A 173 24.10 23.40 -6.04
N LYS A 174 23.09 22.67 -6.53
CA LYS A 174 23.04 22.25 -7.94
C LYS A 174 23.00 23.45 -8.88
N LEU A 175 22.16 24.43 -8.58
CA LEU A 175 22.06 25.67 -9.36
C LEU A 175 23.39 26.43 -9.35
N ALA A 176 24.04 26.59 -8.19
CA ALA A 176 25.33 27.27 -8.07
C ALA A 176 26.40 26.60 -8.96
N ALA A 177 26.46 25.27 -8.96
CA ALA A 177 27.38 24.52 -9.81
C ALA A 177 27.08 24.66 -11.32
N GLU A 178 25.81 24.63 -11.72
CA GLU A 178 25.41 24.82 -13.12
C GLU A 178 25.70 26.26 -13.60
N VAL A 179 25.44 27.24 -12.74
CA VAL A 179 25.67 28.66 -13.02
C VAL A 179 27.16 28.97 -13.10
N SER A 180 27.99 28.45 -12.18
CA SER A 180 29.44 28.67 -12.20
C SER A 180 30.11 28.06 -13.43
N GLY A 181 29.58 26.95 -13.94
CA GLY A 181 30.04 26.30 -15.17
C GLY A 181 29.64 27.03 -16.46
N CYS A 182 28.71 27.98 -16.40
CA CYS A 182 28.17 28.64 -17.59
C CYS A 182 28.90 29.95 -17.91
N ARG A 183 29.75 29.94 -18.94
CA ARG A 183 30.54 31.12 -19.40
C ARG A 183 29.70 32.34 -19.82
N ARG A 184 28.40 32.14 -20.09
CA ARG A 184 27.47 33.22 -20.46
C ARG A 184 26.85 33.91 -19.26
N VAL A 185 27.00 33.36 -18.05
CA VAL A 185 26.47 33.95 -16.83
C VAL A 185 27.52 34.90 -16.24
N PRO A 186 27.18 36.18 -16.02
CA PRO A 186 28.03 37.12 -15.29
C PRO A 186 28.51 36.56 -13.95
N HIS A 187 29.78 36.81 -13.62
CA HIS A 187 30.39 36.36 -12.37
C HIS A 187 29.58 36.77 -11.13
N ALA A 188 29.03 37.99 -11.11
CA ALA A 188 28.18 38.47 -10.02
C ALA A 188 26.89 37.64 -9.80
N ILE A 189 26.38 36.95 -10.83
CA ILE A 189 25.23 36.04 -10.69
C ILE A 189 25.69 34.70 -10.12
N ALA A 190 26.86 34.20 -10.55
CA ALA A 190 27.44 32.96 -10.00
C ALA A 190 27.77 33.09 -8.51
N GLU A 191 28.36 34.22 -8.11
CA GLU A 191 28.63 34.53 -6.70
C GLU A 191 27.34 34.54 -5.85
N ARG A 192 26.27 35.18 -6.33
CA ARG A 192 24.98 35.18 -5.63
C ARG A 192 24.35 33.80 -5.53
N ALA A 193 24.51 32.96 -6.55
CA ALA A 193 24.02 31.59 -6.51
C ALA A 193 24.81 30.73 -5.50
N GLY A 194 26.13 30.95 -5.41
CA GLY A 194 26.99 30.34 -4.39
C GLY A 194 26.60 30.75 -2.98
N ALA A 195 26.47 32.05 -2.72
CA ALA A 195 26.06 32.57 -1.42
C ALA A 195 24.69 32.02 -0.97
N LEU A 196 23.70 31.99 -1.87
CA LEU A 196 22.40 31.40 -1.57
C LEU A 196 22.49 29.90 -1.22
N ALA A 197 23.39 29.16 -1.88
CA ALA A 197 23.60 27.74 -1.56
C ALA A 197 24.21 27.57 -0.17
N GLU A 198 25.20 28.38 0.19
CA GLU A 198 25.82 28.39 1.53
C GLU A 198 24.79 28.74 2.62
N ASP A 199 24.02 29.81 2.45
CA ASP A 199 22.98 30.24 3.39
C ASP A 199 21.95 29.12 3.64
N LEU A 200 21.50 28.43 2.57
CA LEU A 200 20.54 27.34 2.69
C LEU A 200 21.14 26.07 3.29
N GLU A 201 22.43 25.82 3.09
CA GLU A 201 23.14 24.70 3.72
C GLU A 201 23.33 24.93 5.22
N GLU A 202 23.66 26.15 5.63
CA GLU A 202 23.74 26.52 7.04
C GLU A 202 22.38 26.34 7.73
N LEU A 203 21.30 26.85 7.13
CA LEU A 203 19.94 26.62 7.60
C LEU A 203 19.59 25.13 7.67
N ALA A 204 19.91 24.35 6.63
CA ALA A 204 19.64 22.91 6.60
C ALA A 204 20.39 22.12 7.68
N SER A 205 21.57 22.59 8.09
CA SER A 205 22.38 22.01 9.17
C SER A 205 21.88 22.37 10.57
N GLY A 206 21.24 23.54 10.71
CA GLY A 206 20.68 24.03 11.97
C GLY A 206 19.29 23.50 12.32
N VAL A 207 18.54 22.97 11.35
CA VAL A 207 17.22 22.36 11.61
C VAL A 207 17.38 20.92 12.10
N ASN A 208 17.24 20.73 13.42
CA ASN A 208 16.92 19.42 14.00
C ASN A 208 15.41 19.25 14.07
N ASP A 209 14.92 18.09 13.63
CA ASP A 209 13.54 17.69 13.84
C ASP A 209 13.29 17.60 15.36
N ALA A 210 12.35 18.40 15.88
CA ALA A 210 11.85 18.28 17.25
C ALA A 210 10.92 17.06 17.38
#